data_AF-A0A6A3VND6-F1
#
_entry.id   AF-A0A6A3VND6-F1
#
_cell.length_a   1.000
_cell.length_b   1.000
_cell.length_c   1.000
_cell.angle_alpha   90.00
_cell.angle_beta   90.00
_cell.angle_gamma   90.00
#
_symmetry.space_group_name_H-M   'P 1'
#
loop_
_entity.id
_entity.type
_entity.pdbx_description
1 polymer ?
#
loop_
_entity_poly.entity_id
_entity_poly.type
_entity_poly.pdbx_seq_one_letter_code
_entity_poly.pdbx_strand_id
1 'polypeptide(L)' 'MTLKDSGEVIALGFPRVEEMYVTRIASAVRLRPGGQALVVTDVMGQAPDETTVLFEGLPELDANVKIARTLCTVHEGKAV' A
#
# COMPACT_ATOMS: atom_id res chain seq x y z
N MET A 1 -9.24 5.11 -22.19
CA MET A 1 -8.66 6.39 -21.73
C MET A 1 -7.18 6.38 -22.06
N THR A 2 -6.59 7.51 -22.43
CA THR A 2 -5.15 7.61 -22.73
C THR A 2 -4.47 8.41 -21.64
N LEU A 3 -3.43 7.86 -21.04
CA LEU A 3 -2.62 8.55 -20.03
C LEU A 3 -1.79 9.64 -20.71
N LYS A 4 -1.80 10.85 -20.16
CA LYS A 4 -1.13 12.00 -20.79
C LYS A 4 0.39 11.85 -20.81
N ASP A 5 0.96 11.31 -19.74
CA ASP A 5 2.41 11.27 -19.57
C ASP A 5 3.06 10.10 -20.30
N SER A 6 2.41 8.93 -20.32
CA SER A 6 2.95 7.72 -20.97
C SER A 6 2.38 7.45 -22.36
N GLY A 7 1.23 8.04 -22.72
CA GLY A 7 0.49 7.70 -23.94
C GLY A 7 -0.19 6.32 -23.91
N GLU A 8 -0.10 5.60 -22.78
CA GLU A 8 -0.69 4.28 -22.61
C GLU A 8 -2.22 4.33 -22.69
N VAL A 9 -2.83 3.40 -23.44
CA VAL A 9 -4.29 3.27 -23.55
C VAL A 9 -4.77 2.25 -22.51
N ILE A 10 -5.50 2.74 -21.51
CA ILE A 10 -6.08 1.92 -20.44
C ILE A 10 -7.60 1.82 -20.58
N ALA A 11 -8.13 0.64 -20.28
CA ALA A 11 -9.58 0.43 -20.20
C ALA A 11 -10.14 1.17 -18.98
N LEU A 12 -11.26 1.86 -19.18
CA LEU A 12 -11.97 2.52 -18.08
C LEU A 12 -12.62 1.46 -17.18
N GLY A 13 -12.67 1.75 -15.87
CA GLY A 13 -13.31 0.87 -14.88
C GLY A 13 -12.39 -0.16 -14.22
N PHE A 14 -11.11 -0.20 -14.58
CA PHE A 14 -10.13 -1.07 -13.92
C PHE A 14 -9.13 -0.24 -13.09
N PRO A 15 -8.85 -0.63 -11.83
CA PRO A 15 -7.81 0.03 -11.04
C PRO A 15 -6.42 -0.29 -11.62
N ARG A 16 -5.53 0.69 -11.58
CA ARG A 16 -4.12 0.59 -11.98
C ARG A 16 -3.24 1.15 -10.87
N VAL A 17 -2.09 0.52 -10.65
CA VAL A 17 -1.04 1.06 -9.79
C VAL A 17 -0.06 1.79 -10.69
N GLU A 18 0.17 3.08 -10.45
CA GLU A 18 1.10 3.88 -11.25
C GLU A 18 2.54 3.75 -10.75
N GLU A 19 2.70 3.77 -9.43
CA GLU A 19 3.99 3.70 -8.76
C GLU A 19 3.89 2.77 -7.54
N MET A 20 4.97 2.05 -7.26
CA MET A 20 5.05 1.10 -6.16
C MET A 20 6.11 1.54 -5.17
N TYR A 21 5.74 1.59 -3.90
CA TYR A 21 6.63 1.92 -2.80
C TYR A 21 6.78 0.73 -1.87
N VAL A 22 7.99 0.51 -1.36
CA VAL A 22 8.23 -0.45 -0.28
C VAL A 22 7.92 0.23 1.03
N THR A 23 7.39 -0.51 1.99
CA THR A 23 7.12 0.02 3.34
C THR A 23 7.74 -0.87 4.41
N ARG A 24 7.99 -0.29 5.58
CA ARG A 24 8.50 -1.00 6.73
C ARG A 24 7.59 -0.81 7.93
N ILE A 25 7.38 -1.86 8.71
CA ILE A 25 6.63 -1.80 9.97
C ILE A 25 7.31 -0.80 10.91
N ALA A 26 6.59 0.27 11.25
CA ALA A 26 6.99 1.29 12.21
C ALA A 26 6.49 0.92 13.62
N SER A 27 5.22 0.48 13.71
CA SER A 27 4.62 0.01 14.95
C SER A 27 3.54 -1.02 14.68
N ALA A 28 3.23 -1.86 15.66
CA ALA A 28 2.17 -2.85 15.56
C ALA A 28 1.45 -3.05 16.90
N VAL A 29 0.13 -3.20 16.86
CA VAL A 29 -0.72 -3.54 17.99
C VAL A 29 -1.43 -4.85 17.70
N ARG A 30 -1.17 -5.86 18.54
CA ARG A 30 -1.83 -7.17 18.42
C ARG A 30 -3.31 -7.06 18.82
N LEU A 31 -4.19 -7.53 17.95
CA LEU A 31 -5.61 -7.68 18.23
C LEU A 31 -5.84 -9.03 18.93
N ARG A 32 -6.62 -9.06 20.01
CA ARG A 32 -6.95 -10.29 20.75
C ARG A 32 -8.48 -10.44 20.86
N PRO A 33 -9.03 -11.67 20.74
CA PRO A 33 -8.37 -12.93 20.34
C PRO A 33 -8.13 -13.00 18.82
N GLY A 34 -7.20 -13.83 18.37
CA GLY A 34 -6.84 -13.97 16.94
C GLY A 34 -5.39 -13.60 16.65
N GLY A 35 -4.79 -14.21 15.64
CA GLY A 35 -3.39 -13.99 15.24
C GLY A 35 -3.19 -12.71 14.41
N GLN A 36 -3.97 -11.66 14.67
CA GLN A 36 -4.00 -10.43 13.86
C GLN A 36 -3.27 -9.28 14.57
N ALA A 37 -2.75 -8.34 13.78
CA ALA A 37 -2.17 -7.10 14.27
C ALA A 37 -2.60 -5.94 13.37
N LEU A 38 -2.87 -4.79 13.99
CA LEU A 38 -2.93 -3.51 13.30
C LEU A 38 -1.51 -2.96 13.23
N VAL A 39 -1.10 -2.45 12.08
CA VAL A 39 0.28 -2.04 11.81
C VAL A 39 0.28 -0.63 11.24
N VAL A 40 1.20 0.20 11.72
CA VAL A 40 1.56 1.47 11.06
C VAL A 40 2.88 1.25 10.35
N THR A 41 2.98 1.71 9.11
CA THR A 41 4.17 1.52 8.29
C THR A 41 4.74 2.84 7.81
N ASP A 42 6.06 2.93 7.78
CA ASP A 42 6.78 4.01 7.11
C ASP A 42 6.97 3.67 5.63
N VAL A 43 6.66 4.62 4.76
CA VAL A 43 6.91 4.50 3.31
C VAL A 43 8.38 4.75 3.04
N MET A 44 9.03 3.81 2.35
CA MET A 44 10.41 3.93 1.92
C MET A 44 10.44 4.71 0.59
N GLY A 45 11.03 5.92 0.61
CA GLY A 45 11.08 6.81 -0.55
C GLY A 45 10.28 8.10 -0.31
N GLN A 46 9.94 8.81 -1.39
CA GLN A 46 9.10 10.00 -1.32
C GLN A 46 7.79 9.75 -2.08
N ALA A 47 6.81 9.17 -1.40
CA ALA A 47 5.43 9.20 -1.87
C ALA A 47 4.83 10.58 -1.55
N PRO A 48 4.09 11.22 -2.48
CA PRO A 48 3.45 12.50 -2.20
C PRO A 48 2.43 12.36 -1.07
N ASP A 49 2.38 13.36 -0.20
CA ASP A 49 1.41 13.42 0.89
C ASP A 49 -0.02 13.44 0.35
N GLU A 50 -0.98 12.89 1.09
CA GLU A 50 -2.38 12.75 0.71
C GLU A 50 -2.63 11.88 -0.54
N THR A 51 -1.64 11.10 -0.97
CA THR A 51 -1.80 10.13 -2.06
C THR A 51 -2.54 8.88 -1.56
N THR A 52 -3.59 8.48 -2.30
CA THR A 52 -4.22 7.17 -2.10
C THR A 52 -3.30 6.07 -2.63
N VAL A 53 -2.91 5.16 -1.75
CA VAL A 53 -2.05 4.02 -2.08
C VAL A 53 -2.78 2.70 -1.83
N LEU A 54 -2.42 1.69 -2.60
CA LEU A 54 -2.88 0.32 -2.40
C LEU A 54 -1.82 -0.43 -1.60
N PHE A 55 -2.20 -0.86 -0.40
CA PHE A 55 -1.36 -1.66 0.46
C PHE A 55 -1.56 -3.15 0.16
N GLU A 56 -0.47 -3.85 -0.14
CA GLU A 56 -0.47 -5.30 -0.35
C GLU A 56 0.82 -5.95 0.16
N GLY A 57 0.76 -7.26 0.42
CA GLY A 57 1.93 -8.03 0.84
C GLY A 57 2.89 -8.25 -0.31
N LEU A 58 4.19 -8.14 -0.04
CA LEU A 58 5.22 -8.47 -1.02
C LEU A 58 5.28 -9.97 -1.29
N PRO A 59 5.68 -10.41 -2.50
CA PRO A 59 5.88 -11.83 -2.81
C PRO A 59 6.83 -12.55 -1.86
N GLU A 60 7.80 -11.84 -1.28
CA GLU A 60 8.82 -12.37 -0.36
C GLU A 60 8.33 -12.50 1.09
N LEU A 61 7.09 -12.09 1.40
CA LEU A 61 6.52 -12.20 2.73
C LEU A 61 6.32 -13.67 3.12
N ASP A 62 6.51 -13.99 4.41
CA ASP A 62 6.29 -15.33 4.95
C ASP A 62 4.88 -15.83 4.59
N ALA A 63 4.78 -17.06 4.05
CA ALA A 63 3.54 -17.63 3.54
C ALA A 63 2.42 -17.78 4.60
N ASN A 64 2.77 -17.76 5.89
CA ASN A 64 1.83 -17.79 7.00
C ASN A 64 1.29 -16.40 7.37
N VAL A 65 1.89 -15.33 6.84
CA VAL A 65 1.46 -13.95 7.05
C VAL A 65 0.63 -13.52 5.86
N LYS A 66 -0.57 -13.00 6.13
CA LYS A 66 -1.44 -12.42 5.12
C LYS A 66 -1.67 -10.95 5.45
N ILE A 67 -1.48 -10.10 4.45
CA ILE A 67 -1.84 -8.70 4.52
C ILE A 67 -3.21 -8.54 3.87
N ALA A 68 -4.14 -7.88 4.56
CA ALA A 68 -5.39 -7.47 3.95
C ALA A 68 -5.07 -6.40 2.90
N ARG A 69 -5.50 -6.63 1.65
CA ARG A 69 -5.35 -5.62 0.61
C ARG A 69 -6.25 -4.43 0.95
N THR A 70 -5.68 -3.25 1.14
CA THR A 70 -6.40 -2.09 1.67
C THR A 70 -5.94 -0.81 0.99
N LEU A 71 -6.88 0.10 0.71
CA LEU A 71 -6.54 1.44 0.26
C LEU A 71 -6.26 2.31 1.48
N CYS A 72 -5.10 2.94 1.50
CA CYS A 72 -4.62 3.79 2.59
C CYS A 72 -4.26 5.16 2.03
N THR A 73 -4.11 6.14 2.92
CA THR A 73 -3.60 7.46 2.54
C THR A 73 -2.20 7.63 3.11
N VAL A 74 -1.31 8.24 2.33
CA VAL A 74 0.01 8.64 2.84
C VAL A 74 -0.16 9.94 3.62
N HIS A 75 0.26 9.92 4.88
CA HIS A 75 0.31 11.08 5.75
C HIS A 75 1.67 11.15 6.46
N GLU A 76 2.42 12.23 6.24
CA GLU A 76 3.77 12.43 6.79
C GLU A 76 4.71 11.24 6.51
N GLY A 77 4.62 10.66 5.30
CA GLY A 77 5.41 9.49 4.89
C GLY A 77 4.98 8.17 5.53
N LYS A 78 3.84 8.12 6.22
CA LYS A 78 3.23 6.89 6.74
C LYS A 78 2.02 6.52 5.93
N ALA A 79 1.82 5.24 5.66
CA ALA A 79 0.56 4.76 5.12
C ALA A 79 -0.35 4.34 6.28
N VAL A 80 -1.51 4.99 6.38
CA VAL A 80 -2.51 4.79 7.44
C VAL A 80 -3.90 4.55 6.87
#